data_AF-A0AAP4TVT7-F1
#
_entry.id   AF-A0AAP4TVT7-F1
#
_cell.length_a   1.000
_cell.length_b   1.000
_cell.length_c   1.000
_cell.angle_alpha   90.00
_cell.angle_beta   90.00
_cell.angle_gamma   90.00
#
_symmetry.space_group_name_H-M   'P 1'
#
loop_
_entity.id
_entity.type
_entity.pdbx_description
1 polymer ?
#
loop_
_entity_poly.entity_id
_entity_poly.type
_entity_poly.pdbx_seq_one_letter_code
_entity_poly.pdbx_strand_id
1 'polypeptide(L)'
;MARDGAANLARTGDSSEDLIRRIGQLTRMLRDNMRELGLDREIERAAEAIPDARDRLNYVASKTEQAADRALNACERAQPLQDALASEAKSLSRRWDAWFAEPVALDQARELVIDTRAYLAVVPDQTSATNSELLEIMMAQDFQDLTGQVIKRMMDVIQQIEMQLLQLLLDNVPEGHARSALAPSGQAATTAAAAGLSAAALSASALDEQATPGDVDAQSGALLNGPQVRADAPGVVASQDEVDDLLGSLGF
;
A
#
# COMPACT_ATOMS: atom_id res chain seq x y z
N MET A 1 2.18 -54.36 50.07
CA MET A 1 1.97 -53.68 48.77
C MET A 1 2.28 -52.17 48.77
N ALA A 2 2.71 -51.54 49.87
CA ALA A 2 2.98 -50.08 49.91
C ALA A 2 4.46 -49.67 49.71
N ARG A 3 5.40 -50.62 49.57
CA ARG A 3 6.84 -50.32 49.41
C ARG A 3 7.31 -50.19 47.95
N ASP A 4 6.60 -50.77 46.97
CA ASP A 4 6.98 -50.72 45.55
C ASP A 4 6.60 -49.41 44.84
N GLY A 5 5.61 -48.66 45.36
CA GLY A 5 5.20 -47.37 44.79
C GLY A 5 6.25 -46.26 44.98
N ALA A 6 6.91 -46.22 46.14
CA ALA A 6 7.93 -45.22 46.47
C ALA A 6 9.23 -45.40 45.65
N ALA A 7 9.62 -46.65 45.36
CA ALA A 7 10.78 -46.95 44.50
C ALA A 7 10.52 -46.64 43.00
N ASN A 8 9.25 -46.62 42.57
CA ASN A 8 8.88 -46.22 41.21
C ASN A 8 8.84 -44.69 41.06
N LEU A 9 8.31 -43.97 42.05
CA LEU A 9 8.34 -42.50 42.11
C LEU A 9 9.78 -41.95 42.16
N ALA A 10 10.69 -42.60 42.89
CA ALA A 10 12.11 -42.22 42.93
C ALA A 10 12.86 -42.44 41.60
N ARG A 11 12.63 -43.56 40.90
CA ARG A 11 13.23 -43.83 39.57
C ARG A 11 12.71 -42.93 38.45
N THR A 12 11.46 -42.48 38.55
CA THR A 12 10.88 -41.56 37.56
C THR A 12 11.36 -40.12 37.80
N GLY A 13 11.67 -39.75 39.05
CA GLY A 13 12.36 -38.50 39.38
C GLY A 13 13.81 -38.47 38.88
N ASP A 14 14.54 -39.58 39.06
CA ASP A 14 15.93 -39.77 38.60
C ASP A 14 16.04 -39.70 37.07
N SER A 15 15.10 -40.32 36.33
CA SER A 15 15.09 -40.26 34.86
C SER A 15 14.70 -38.89 34.31
N SER A 16 13.85 -38.15 35.01
CA SER A 16 13.48 -36.78 34.64
C SER A 16 14.60 -35.79 34.95
N GLU A 17 15.29 -35.95 36.10
CA GLU A 17 16.50 -35.19 36.43
C GLU A 17 17.65 -35.46 35.45
N ASP A 18 17.84 -36.72 35.05
CA ASP A 18 18.82 -37.10 34.02
C ASP A 18 18.46 -36.53 32.64
N LEU A 19 17.17 -36.53 32.27
CA LEU A 19 16.70 -35.90 31.03
C LEU A 19 16.95 -34.39 31.05
N ILE A 20 16.63 -33.71 32.16
CA ILE A 20 16.87 -32.27 32.34
C ILE A 20 18.38 -31.97 32.31
N ARG A 21 19.22 -32.81 32.93
CA ARG A 21 20.69 -32.68 32.84
C ARG A 21 21.19 -32.83 31.41
N ARG A 22 20.69 -33.82 30.68
CA ARG A 22 21.05 -34.09 29.29
C ARG A 22 20.64 -32.92 28.39
N ILE A 23 19.42 -32.41 28.56
CA ILE A 23 18.94 -31.20 27.86
C ILE A 23 19.83 -30.01 28.21
N GLY A 24 20.13 -29.79 29.49
CA GLY A 24 21.01 -28.71 29.93
C GLY A 24 22.43 -28.78 29.35
N GLN A 25 23.00 -29.98 29.23
CA GLN A 25 24.29 -30.20 28.56
C GLN A 25 24.21 -29.91 27.06
N LEU A 26 23.17 -30.41 26.38
CA LEU A 26 22.95 -30.16 24.95
C LEU A 26 22.71 -28.67 24.67
N THR A 27 21.97 -27.97 25.53
CA THR A 27 21.72 -26.52 25.40
C THR A 27 22.98 -25.71 25.63
N ARG A 28 23.84 -26.09 26.59
CA ARG A 28 25.16 -25.44 26.78
C ARG A 28 26.09 -25.70 25.61
N MET A 29 26.18 -26.95 25.15
CA MET A 29 27.00 -27.31 23.99
C MET A 29 26.53 -26.58 22.74
N LEU A 30 25.21 -26.49 22.50
CA LEU A 30 24.64 -25.68 21.43
C LEU A 30 25.02 -24.21 21.59
N ARG A 31 24.83 -23.63 22.77
CA ARG A 31 25.16 -22.21 23.04
C ARG A 31 26.65 -21.91 22.85
N ASP A 32 27.53 -22.79 23.34
CA ASP A 32 28.97 -22.62 23.23
C ASP A 32 29.42 -22.75 21.77
N ASN A 33 28.87 -23.72 21.03
CA ASN A 33 29.10 -23.84 19.57
C ASN A 33 28.55 -22.63 18.80
N MET A 34 27.35 -22.13 19.12
CA MET A 34 26.80 -20.92 18.51
C MET A 34 27.69 -19.70 18.73
N ARG A 35 28.29 -19.60 19.93
CA ARG A 35 29.18 -18.50 20.30
C ARG A 35 30.56 -18.63 19.65
N GLU A 36 31.10 -19.85 19.55
CA GLU A 36 32.40 -20.13 18.94
C GLU A 36 32.37 -19.90 17.42
N LEU A 37 31.23 -20.15 16.78
CA LEU A 37 31.00 -19.90 15.36
C LEU A 37 30.54 -18.46 15.05
N GLY A 38 30.34 -17.60 16.06
CA GLY A 38 29.90 -16.21 15.90
C GLY A 38 28.44 -16.04 15.46
N LEU A 39 27.65 -17.11 15.56
CA LEU A 39 26.25 -17.19 15.13
C LEU A 39 25.29 -16.52 16.13
N ASP A 40 25.73 -16.34 17.37
CA ASP A 40 25.02 -15.58 18.40
C ASP A 40 24.73 -14.14 17.93
N ARG A 41 25.71 -13.50 17.30
CA ARG A 41 25.59 -12.13 16.77
C ARG A 41 24.68 -12.01 15.56
N GLU A 42 24.65 -13.03 14.70
CA GLU A 42 23.77 -13.04 13.50
C GLU A 42 22.30 -13.19 13.92
N ILE A 43 22.00 -14.11 14.84
CA ILE A 43 20.66 -14.29 15.39
C ILE A 43 20.22 -13.06 16.19
N GLU A 44 21.11 -12.47 16.98
CA GLU A 44 20.83 -11.24 17.73
C GLU A 44 20.47 -10.08 16.79
N ARG A 45 21.23 -9.87 15.71
CA ARG A 45 20.91 -8.86 14.69
C ARG A 45 19.58 -9.11 13.97
N ALA A 46 19.31 -10.35 13.58
CA ALA A 46 18.03 -10.70 12.95
C ALA A 46 16.85 -10.47 13.91
N ALA A 47 17.00 -10.84 15.19
CA ALA A 47 16.00 -10.61 16.22
C ALA A 47 15.76 -9.11 16.49
N GLU A 48 16.81 -8.28 16.44
CA GLU A 48 16.71 -6.82 16.56
C GLU A 48 16.04 -6.14 15.34
N ALA A 49 16.16 -6.72 14.15
CA ALA A 49 15.57 -6.17 12.93
C ALA A 49 14.05 -6.41 12.80
N ILE A 50 13.53 -7.47 13.44
CA ILE A 50 12.10 -7.83 13.37
C ILE A 50 11.17 -6.73 13.93
N PRO A 51 11.43 -6.11 15.10
CA PRO A 51 10.65 -4.98 15.60
C PRO A 51 10.58 -3.79 14.63
N ASP A 52 11.72 -3.36 14.06
CA ASP A 52 11.75 -2.28 13.05
C ASP A 52 10.92 -2.63 11.83
N ALA A 53 11.01 -3.88 11.37
CA ALA A 53 10.23 -4.33 10.23
C ALA A 53 8.71 -4.32 10.50
N ARG A 54 8.30 -4.73 11.69
CA ARG A 54 6.91 -4.68 12.12
C ARG A 54 6.39 -3.23 12.20
N ASP A 55 7.18 -2.32 12.75
CA ASP A 55 6.76 -0.91 12.90
C ASP A 55 6.59 -0.24 11.52
N ARG A 56 7.43 -0.59 10.56
CA ARG A 56 7.31 -0.15 9.16
C ARG A 56 6.11 -0.74 8.43
N LEU A 57 5.78 -2.01 8.64
CA LEU A 57 4.56 -2.60 8.09
C LEU A 57 3.31 -1.97 8.71
N ASN A 58 3.32 -1.68 10.02
CA ASN A 58 2.24 -0.93 10.68
C ASN A 58 2.10 0.49 10.11
N TYR A 59 3.22 1.16 9.81
CA TYR A 59 3.20 2.46 9.13
C TYR A 59 2.52 2.37 7.76
N VAL A 60 2.83 1.35 6.96
CA VAL A 60 2.19 1.12 5.67
C VAL A 60 0.68 0.88 5.82
N ALA A 61 0.27 0.06 6.79
CA ALA A 61 -1.13 -0.22 7.06
C ALA A 61 -1.90 1.06 7.40
N SER A 62 -1.36 1.86 8.34
CA SER A 62 -1.97 3.13 8.75
C SER A 62 -2.06 4.14 7.59
N LYS A 63 -1.03 4.24 6.76
CA LYS A 63 -1.05 5.14 5.60
C LYS A 63 -2.05 4.72 4.54
N THR A 64 -2.21 3.42 4.32
CA THR A 64 -3.18 2.86 3.39
C THR A 64 -4.61 3.13 3.86
N GLU A 65 -4.87 2.96 5.16
CA GLU A 65 -6.17 3.27 5.78
C GLU A 65 -6.52 4.76 5.63
N GLN A 66 -5.56 5.65 5.94
CA GLN A 66 -5.75 7.10 5.80
C GLN A 66 -6.06 7.53 4.35
N ALA A 67 -5.36 6.96 3.37
CA ALA A 67 -5.59 7.25 1.97
C ALA A 67 -6.97 6.76 1.49
N ALA A 68 -7.36 5.56 1.90
CA ALA A 68 -8.67 5.00 1.59
C ALA A 68 -9.80 5.85 2.17
N ASP A 69 -9.68 6.25 3.44
CA ASP A 69 -10.66 7.11 4.11
C ASP A 69 -10.77 8.47 3.41
N ARG A 70 -9.65 9.11 3.08
CA ARG A 70 -9.63 10.40 2.38
C ARG A 70 -10.28 10.33 1.00
N ALA A 71 -9.97 9.30 0.21
CA ALA A 71 -10.56 9.10 -1.11
C ALA A 71 -12.06 8.79 -1.04
N LEU A 72 -12.48 7.95 -0.08
CA LEU A 72 -13.90 7.61 0.13
C LEU A 72 -14.70 8.86 0.50
N ASN A 73 -14.19 9.65 1.45
CA ASN A 73 -14.84 10.90 1.88
C ASN A 73 -14.96 11.91 0.72
N ALA A 74 -13.97 12.00 -0.16
CA ALA A 74 -14.04 12.86 -1.34
C ALA A 74 -15.11 12.37 -2.34
N CYS A 75 -15.20 11.05 -2.57
CA CYS A 75 -16.27 10.45 -3.38
C CYS A 75 -17.66 10.73 -2.80
N GLU A 76 -17.85 10.56 -1.49
CA GLU A 76 -19.12 10.82 -0.80
C GLU A 76 -19.57 12.28 -0.93
N ARG A 77 -18.63 13.23 -0.96
CA ARG A 77 -18.93 14.65 -1.20
C ARG A 77 -19.19 14.98 -2.67
N ALA A 78 -18.51 14.31 -3.60
CA ALA A 78 -18.67 14.54 -5.04
C ALA A 78 -19.98 13.97 -5.60
N GLN A 79 -20.42 12.80 -5.14
CA GLN A 79 -21.64 12.11 -5.59
C GLN A 79 -22.90 13.00 -5.59
N PRO A 80 -23.28 13.68 -4.50
CA PRO A 80 -24.49 14.50 -4.48
C PRO A 80 -24.43 15.69 -5.46
N LEU A 81 -23.23 16.22 -5.76
CA LEU A 81 -23.06 17.28 -6.75
C LEU A 81 -23.36 16.75 -8.16
N GLN A 82 -22.83 15.58 -8.49
CA GLN A 82 -23.06 14.92 -9.78
C GLN A 82 -24.52 14.49 -9.95
N ASP A 83 -25.15 13.99 -8.88
CA ASP A 83 -26.57 13.61 -8.87
C ASP A 83 -27.47 14.83 -9.07
N ALA A 84 -27.17 15.96 -8.42
CA ALA A 84 -27.91 17.21 -8.59
C ALA A 84 -27.83 17.72 -10.04
N LEU A 85 -26.61 17.80 -10.60
CA LEU A 85 -26.37 18.17 -12.00
C LEU A 85 -27.20 17.29 -12.95
N ALA A 86 -27.10 15.97 -12.79
CA ALA A 86 -27.77 15.02 -13.67
C ALA A 86 -29.30 15.07 -13.55
N SER A 87 -29.83 15.21 -12.33
CA SER A 87 -31.26 15.26 -12.05
C SER A 87 -31.90 16.54 -12.63
N GLU A 88 -31.28 17.70 -12.39
CA GLU A 88 -31.77 18.98 -12.89
C GLU A 88 -31.71 19.04 -14.42
N ALA A 89 -30.61 18.58 -15.03
CA ALA A 89 -30.48 18.50 -16.48
C ALA A 89 -31.58 17.62 -17.11
N LYS A 90 -31.81 16.41 -16.56
CA LYS A 90 -32.86 15.49 -17.02
C LYS A 90 -34.26 16.09 -16.87
N SER A 91 -34.51 16.78 -15.76
CA SER A 91 -35.79 17.47 -15.50
C SER A 91 -36.04 18.57 -16.54
N LEU A 92 -35.06 19.44 -16.78
CA LEU A 92 -35.15 20.51 -17.79
C LEU A 92 -35.33 19.96 -19.20
N SER A 93 -34.55 18.94 -19.58
CA SER A 93 -34.68 18.29 -20.89
C SER A 93 -36.11 17.79 -21.12
N ARG A 94 -36.67 17.04 -20.16
CA ARG A 94 -38.04 16.52 -20.26
C ARG A 94 -39.07 17.64 -20.42
N ARG A 95 -38.90 18.75 -19.70
CA ARG A 95 -39.81 19.91 -19.79
C ARG A 95 -39.70 20.61 -21.15
N TRP A 96 -38.49 20.74 -21.70
CA TRP A 96 -38.29 21.25 -23.05
C TRP A 96 -38.91 20.34 -24.11
N ASP A 97 -38.68 19.03 -24.03
CA ASP A 97 -39.24 18.04 -24.95
C ASP A 97 -40.78 18.10 -24.95
N ALA A 98 -41.40 18.14 -23.76
CA ALA A 98 -42.85 18.26 -23.61
C ALA A 98 -43.38 19.56 -24.21
N TRP A 99 -42.71 20.69 -23.96
CA TRP A 99 -43.11 21.99 -24.50
C TRP A 99 -43.02 22.04 -26.03
N PHE A 100 -42.00 21.43 -26.63
CA PHE A 100 -41.87 21.36 -28.09
C PHE A 100 -42.83 20.38 -28.75
N ALA A 101 -43.19 19.28 -28.06
CA ALA A 101 -44.15 18.30 -28.57
C ALA A 101 -45.58 18.87 -28.64
N GLU A 102 -45.99 19.63 -27.63
CA GLU A 102 -47.29 20.29 -27.58
C GLU A 102 -47.14 21.72 -27.03
N PRO A 103 -46.86 22.71 -27.91
CA PRO A 103 -46.60 24.08 -27.49
C PRO A 103 -47.79 24.70 -26.73
N VAL A 104 -47.53 24.97 -25.45
CA VAL A 104 -48.44 25.62 -24.50
C VAL A 104 -48.17 27.13 -24.42
N ALA A 105 -48.94 27.85 -23.60
CA ALA A 105 -48.88 29.31 -23.48
C ALA A 105 -47.45 29.87 -23.21
N LEU A 106 -47.20 31.08 -23.73
CA LEU A 106 -45.91 31.78 -23.66
C LEU A 106 -45.36 31.97 -22.24
N ASP A 107 -46.23 31.98 -21.22
CA ASP A 107 -45.81 32.14 -19.82
C ASP A 107 -45.03 30.91 -19.31
N GLN A 108 -45.40 29.69 -19.73
CA GLN A 108 -44.67 28.47 -19.37
C GLN A 108 -43.30 28.40 -20.06
N ALA A 109 -43.20 28.94 -21.29
CA ALA A 109 -41.91 29.04 -21.98
C ALA A 109 -40.96 29.99 -21.23
N ARG A 110 -41.47 31.10 -20.68
CA ARG A 110 -40.68 32.05 -19.90
C ARG A 110 -40.14 31.41 -18.62
N GLU A 111 -40.98 30.66 -17.90
CA GLU A 111 -40.56 29.92 -16.70
C GLU A 111 -39.45 28.92 -17.02
N LEU A 112 -39.60 28.16 -18.10
CA LEU A 112 -38.60 27.17 -18.52
C LEU A 112 -37.25 27.81 -18.90
N VAL A 113 -37.27 28.99 -19.52
CA VAL A 113 -36.05 29.78 -19.79
C VAL A 113 -35.39 30.27 -18.50
N ILE A 114 -36.18 30.74 -17.52
CA ILE A 114 -35.66 31.19 -16.22
C ILE A 114 -34.99 30.02 -15.50
N ASP A 115 -35.65 28.86 -15.42
CA ASP A 115 -35.11 27.68 -14.74
C ASP A 115 -33.86 27.13 -15.45
N THR A 116 -33.85 27.13 -16.78
CA THR A 116 -32.66 26.71 -17.55
C THR A 116 -31.49 27.66 -17.29
N ARG A 117 -31.73 28.97 -17.23
CA ARG A 117 -30.67 29.94 -16.93
C ARG A 117 -30.17 29.82 -15.49
N ALA A 118 -31.06 29.50 -14.54
CA ALA A 118 -30.68 29.24 -13.16
C ALA A 118 -29.78 28.01 -13.05
N TYR A 119 -30.14 26.90 -13.69
CA TYR A 119 -29.30 25.71 -13.78
C TYR A 119 -27.92 26.03 -14.38
N LEU A 120 -27.88 26.70 -15.54
CA LEU A 120 -26.63 27.09 -16.19
C LEU A 120 -25.73 28.00 -15.33
N ALA A 121 -26.30 28.76 -14.40
CA ALA A 121 -25.54 29.59 -13.47
C ALA A 121 -24.88 28.76 -12.34
N VAL A 122 -25.47 27.63 -11.95
CA VAL A 122 -24.98 26.77 -10.86
C VAL A 122 -23.98 25.71 -11.34
N VAL A 123 -24.06 25.30 -12.61
CA VAL A 123 -23.18 24.28 -13.21
C VAL A 123 -21.68 24.53 -12.98
N PRO A 124 -21.14 25.75 -13.18
CA PRO A 124 -19.71 26.00 -12.97
C PRO A 124 -19.25 25.74 -11.54
N ASP A 125 -20.06 26.16 -10.56
CA ASP A 125 -19.72 26.01 -9.14
C ASP A 125 -19.75 24.54 -8.72
N GLN A 126 -20.77 23.78 -9.13
CA GLN A 126 -20.86 22.34 -8.87
C GLN A 126 -19.74 21.57 -9.56
N THR A 127 -19.43 21.90 -10.81
CA THR A 127 -18.33 21.24 -11.55
C THR A 127 -16.97 21.56 -10.94
N SER A 128 -16.74 22.80 -10.50
CA SER A 128 -15.52 23.20 -9.82
C SER A 128 -15.39 22.46 -8.48
N ALA A 129 -16.47 22.34 -7.71
CA ALA A 129 -16.49 21.61 -6.46
C ALA A 129 -16.18 20.11 -6.67
N THR A 130 -16.81 19.46 -7.66
CA THR A 130 -16.46 18.08 -8.03
C THR A 130 -14.98 17.95 -8.41
N ASN A 131 -14.44 18.90 -9.19
CA ASN A 131 -13.03 18.87 -9.58
C ASN A 131 -12.09 19.02 -8.37
N SER A 132 -12.45 19.82 -7.37
CA SER A 132 -11.70 19.89 -6.11
C SER A 132 -11.68 18.55 -5.37
N GLU A 133 -12.79 17.81 -5.36
CA GLU A 133 -12.83 16.46 -4.77
C GLU A 133 -11.99 15.45 -5.57
N LEU A 134 -11.95 15.55 -6.90
CA LEU A 134 -11.07 14.71 -7.73
C LEU A 134 -9.58 14.98 -7.44
N LEU A 135 -9.20 16.24 -7.22
CA LEU A 135 -7.84 16.61 -6.81
C LEU A 135 -7.52 16.08 -5.40
N GLU A 136 -8.50 16.08 -4.50
CA GLU A 136 -8.35 15.50 -3.17
C GLU A 136 -8.10 13.99 -3.23
N ILE A 137 -8.80 13.26 -4.10
CA ILE A 137 -8.54 11.84 -4.37
C ILE A 137 -7.13 11.63 -4.92
N MET A 138 -6.69 12.49 -5.84
CA MET A 138 -5.34 12.41 -6.43
C MET A 138 -4.26 12.67 -5.37
N MET A 139 -4.44 13.67 -4.51
CA MET A 139 -3.52 13.93 -3.41
C MET A 139 -3.51 12.80 -2.40
N ALA A 140 -4.66 12.19 -2.11
CA ALA A 140 -4.76 11.02 -1.24
C ALA A 140 -3.94 9.81 -1.74
N GLN A 141 -3.45 9.81 -2.99
CA GLN A 141 -2.62 8.75 -3.57
C GLN A 141 -1.11 8.94 -3.32
N ASP A 142 -0.68 10.08 -2.78
CA ASP A 142 0.73 10.38 -2.47
C ASP A 142 1.39 9.36 -1.51
N PHE A 143 0.59 8.65 -0.71
CA PHE A 143 1.03 7.57 0.15
C PHE A 143 1.69 6.42 -0.62
N GLN A 144 1.38 6.23 -1.90
CA GLN A 144 1.90 5.12 -2.71
C GLN A 144 3.43 5.17 -2.83
N ASP A 145 4.01 6.36 -3.03
CA ASP A 145 5.47 6.49 -3.14
C ASP A 145 6.15 6.12 -1.83
N LEU A 146 5.63 6.66 -0.73
CA LEU A 146 6.21 6.43 0.60
C LEU A 146 6.04 4.97 1.05
N THR A 147 4.85 4.39 0.86
CA THR A 147 4.59 2.99 1.20
C THR A 147 5.38 2.04 0.31
N GLY A 148 5.54 2.34 -0.98
CA GLY A 148 6.40 1.60 -1.90
C GLY A 148 7.87 1.58 -1.47
N GLN A 149 8.41 2.73 -1.05
CA GLN A 149 9.77 2.81 -0.51
C GLN A 149 9.94 1.99 0.77
N VAL A 150 8.95 2.03 1.67
CA VAL A 150 8.98 1.24 2.91
C VAL A 150 8.94 -0.26 2.60
N ILE A 151 8.03 -0.71 1.73
CA ILE A 151 7.94 -2.12 1.32
C ILE A 151 9.25 -2.59 0.70
N LYS A 152 9.88 -1.78 -0.16
CA LYS A 152 11.18 -2.10 -0.75
C LYS A 152 12.26 -2.34 0.31
N ARG A 153 12.37 -1.43 1.29
CA ARG A 153 13.31 -1.61 2.41
C ARG A 153 12.98 -2.85 3.25
N MET A 154 11.69 -3.20 3.39
CA MET A 154 11.28 -4.42 4.09
C MET A 154 11.65 -5.69 3.36
N MET A 155 11.54 -5.71 2.03
CA MET A 155 12.03 -6.82 1.23
C MET A 155 13.54 -6.99 1.41
N ASP A 156 14.31 -5.89 1.42
CA ASP A 156 15.76 -5.94 1.64
C ASP A 156 16.11 -6.51 3.03
N VAL A 157 15.42 -6.08 4.09
CA VAL A 157 15.63 -6.61 5.47
C VAL A 157 15.28 -8.09 5.55
N ILE A 158 14.14 -8.51 4.97
CA ILE A 158 13.72 -9.91 4.95
C ILE A 158 14.75 -10.76 4.20
N GLN A 159 15.26 -10.29 3.06
CA GLN A 159 16.27 -10.99 2.27
C GLN A 159 17.59 -11.14 3.05
N GLN A 160 17.99 -10.12 3.81
CA GLN A 160 19.17 -10.20 4.68
C GLN A 160 18.98 -11.24 5.80
N ILE A 161 17.83 -11.25 6.47
CA ILE A 161 17.50 -12.26 7.49
C ILE A 161 17.49 -13.66 6.87
N GLU A 162 16.88 -13.82 5.69
CA GLU A 162 16.85 -15.10 4.97
C GLU A 162 18.27 -15.61 4.66
N MET A 163 19.15 -14.75 4.13
CA MET A 163 20.54 -15.11 3.84
C MET A 163 21.31 -15.53 5.09
N GLN A 164 21.15 -14.81 6.20
CA GLN A 164 21.80 -15.13 7.47
C GLN A 164 21.32 -16.48 8.02
N LEU A 165 20.01 -16.74 7.98
CA LEU A 165 19.42 -18.01 8.39
C LEU A 165 19.84 -19.18 7.46
N LEU A 166 19.91 -18.96 6.14
CA LEU A 166 20.41 -19.97 5.21
C LEU A 166 21.88 -20.29 5.45
N GLN A 167 22.72 -19.28 5.69
CA GLN A 167 24.13 -19.45 6.01
C GLN A 167 24.30 -20.25 7.30
N LEU A 168 23.54 -19.91 8.35
CA LEU A 168 23.47 -20.65 9.61
C LEU A 168 23.16 -22.14 9.41
N LEU A 169 22.18 -22.44 8.54
CA LEU A 169 21.79 -23.81 8.22
C LEU A 169 22.87 -24.52 7.39
N LEU A 170 23.43 -23.87 6.37
CA LEU A 170 24.48 -24.41 5.49
C LEU A 170 25.77 -24.74 6.25
N ASP A 171 26.12 -23.93 7.25
CA ASP A 171 27.28 -24.14 8.11
C ASP A 171 27.05 -25.27 9.13
N ASN A 172 25.79 -25.63 9.42
CA ASN A 172 25.41 -26.70 10.35
C ASN A 172 24.96 -28.02 9.70
N VAL A 173 24.84 -28.10 8.36
CA VAL A 173 24.52 -29.36 7.68
C VAL A 173 25.78 -30.24 7.65
N PRO A 174 25.75 -31.47 8.21
CA PRO A 174 26.88 -32.41 8.14
C PRO A 174 27.24 -32.70 6.67
N GLU A 175 28.53 -32.78 6.35
CA GLU A 175 28.99 -33.12 5.00
C GLU A 175 28.49 -34.53 4.64
N GLY A 176 27.45 -34.60 3.82
CA GLY A 176 26.82 -35.87 3.50
C GLY A 176 25.63 -35.82 2.55
N HIS A 177 24.56 -35.05 2.82
CA HIS A 177 23.29 -35.31 2.11
C HIS A 177 22.36 -34.13 1.79
N ALA A 178 22.68 -32.85 2.07
CA ALA A 178 21.68 -31.77 1.87
C ALA A 178 22.18 -30.41 1.35
N ARG A 179 23.42 -30.26 0.88
CA ARG A 179 23.87 -28.96 0.31
C ARG A 179 23.21 -28.57 -1.03
N SER A 180 22.67 -29.55 -1.77
CA SER A 180 22.04 -29.31 -3.09
C SER A 180 20.58 -28.83 -2.99
N ALA A 181 19.91 -29.03 -1.85
CA ALA A 181 18.47 -28.75 -1.69
C ALA A 181 18.15 -27.35 -1.10
N LEU A 182 19.15 -26.68 -0.49
CA LEU A 182 18.99 -25.37 0.18
C LEU A 182 19.45 -24.17 -0.67
N ALA A 183 19.74 -24.36 -1.96
CA ALA A 183 20.05 -23.22 -2.84
C ALA A 183 18.83 -22.29 -2.94
N PRO A 184 19.01 -20.95 -2.83
CA PRO A 184 17.90 -20.02 -2.74
C PRO A 184 17.07 -20.05 -4.03
N SER A 185 15.80 -20.47 -3.91
CA SER A 185 14.81 -20.31 -4.97
C SER A 185 14.24 -18.90 -4.84
N GLY A 186 14.71 -17.98 -5.68
CA GLY A 186 14.40 -16.54 -5.66
C GLY A 186 12.95 -16.15 -5.98
N GLN A 187 11.96 -16.91 -5.49
CA GLN A 187 10.53 -16.72 -5.77
C GLN A 187 9.73 -16.16 -4.57
N ALA A 188 10.33 -16.01 -3.38
CA ALA A 188 9.60 -15.51 -2.21
C ALA A 188 9.40 -13.97 -2.19
N ALA A 189 10.26 -13.22 -2.89
CA ALA A 189 10.21 -11.74 -2.89
C ALA A 189 9.11 -11.14 -3.80
N THR A 190 8.54 -11.91 -4.73
CA THR A 190 7.59 -11.39 -5.72
C THR A 190 6.14 -11.30 -5.24
N THR A 191 5.79 -11.87 -4.10
CA THR A 191 4.41 -11.84 -3.58
C THR A 191 4.10 -10.61 -2.72
N ALA A 192 5.11 -10.02 -2.06
CA ALA A 192 4.93 -8.78 -1.29
C ALA A 192 4.78 -7.54 -2.20
N ALA A 193 5.47 -7.52 -3.35
CA ALA A 193 5.30 -6.47 -4.36
C ALA A 193 3.90 -6.49 -5.01
N ALA A 194 3.22 -7.64 -5.04
CA ALA A 194 1.85 -7.74 -5.53
C ALA A 194 0.81 -7.12 -4.56
N ALA A 195 1.12 -7.02 -3.25
CA ALA A 195 0.24 -6.37 -2.29
C ALA A 195 0.22 -4.84 -2.44
N GLY A 196 1.30 -4.24 -2.99
CA GLY A 196 1.37 -2.81 -3.30
C GLY A 196 0.68 -2.39 -4.60
N LEU A 197 0.24 -3.33 -5.44
CA LEU A 197 -0.35 -3.05 -6.76
C LEU A 197 -1.88 -3.04 -6.80
N SER A 198 -2.59 -3.15 -5.67
CA SER A 198 -4.05 -3.35 -5.67
C SER A 198 -4.86 -2.32 -4.87
N ALA A 199 -4.33 -1.13 -4.56
CA ALA A 199 -5.18 -0.04 -4.08
C ALA A 199 -5.83 0.75 -5.24
N ALA A 200 -5.18 0.80 -6.41
CA ALA A 200 -5.79 1.34 -7.63
C ALA A 200 -6.77 0.37 -8.32
N ALA A 201 -6.74 -0.93 -7.98
CA ALA A 201 -7.57 -1.94 -8.61
C ALA A 201 -9.02 -2.00 -8.07
N LEU A 202 -9.32 -1.34 -6.95
CA LEU A 202 -10.66 -1.35 -6.34
C LEU A 202 -11.61 -0.26 -6.90
N SER A 203 -11.12 0.66 -7.74
CA SER A 203 -11.94 1.77 -8.26
C SER A 203 -12.33 1.67 -9.74
N ALA A 204 -11.93 0.61 -10.45
CA ALA A 204 -12.13 0.50 -11.91
C ALA A 204 -12.86 -0.76 -12.39
N SER A 205 -13.59 -1.47 -11.51
CA SER A 205 -14.42 -2.62 -11.91
C SER A 205 -15.91 -2.32 -11.75
N ALA A 206 -16.40 -1.36 -12.54
CA ALA A 206 -17.85 -1.15 -12.74
C ALA A 206 -18.15 -0.26 -13.97
N LEU A 207 -17.55 -0.52 -15.13
CA LEU A 207 -18.09 -0.07 -16.43
C LEU A 207 -17.81 -1.14 -17.48
N ASP A 208 -18.68 -2.16 -17.54
CA ASP A 208 -18.81 -3.06 -18.69
C ASP A 208 -19.86 -2.47 -19.64
N GLU A 209 -19.45 -2.00 -20.81
CA GLU A 209 -20.33 -1.97 -22.00
C GLU A 209 -19.50 -1.94 -23.29
N GLN A 210 -19.31 -3.14 -23.87
CA GLN A 210 -19.26 -3.48 -25.29
C GLN A 210 -18.72 -2.43 -26.30
N ALA A 211 -17.45 -2.61 -26.72
CA ALA A 211 -16.99 -2.19 -28.05
C ALA A 211 -15.96 -3.19 -28.62
N THR A 212 -16.14 -3.52 -29.90
CA THR A 212 -15.47 -4.56 -30.70
C THR A 212 -13.98 -4.33 -30.94
N PRO A 213 -13.16 -5.39 -31.19
CA PRO A 213 -11.72 -5.26 -31.35
C PRO A 213 -11.33 -4.83 -32.77
N GLY A 214 -10.57 -3.74 -32.87
CA GLY A 214 -9.91 -3.29 -34.09
C GLY A 214 -8.57 -2.64 -33.74
N ASP A 215 -7.49 -3.33 -34.10
CA ASP A 215 -6.09 -2.92 -34.26
C ASP A 215 -5.60 -1.70 -33.45
N VAL A 216 -4.77 -1.95 -32.44
CA VAL A 216 -3.86 -0.94 -31.91
C VAL A 216 -2.45 -1.52 -31.79
N ASP A 217 -1.60 -0.98 -32.65
CA ASP A 217 -0.17 -1.24 -32.76
C ASP A 217 0.57 -1.09 -31.42
N ALA A 218 1.51 -2.00 -31.23
CA ALA A 218 2.49 -1.98 -30.17
C ALA A 218 3.38 -0.74 -30.25
N GLN A 219 3.18 0.22 -29.34
CA GLN A 219 4.20 1.14 -28.82
C GLN A 219 3.61 2.04 -27.73
N SER A 220 3.61 1.57 -26.48
CA SER A 220 3.34 2.40 -25.29
C SER A 220 4.18 1.90 -24.14
N GLY A 221 5.47 2.22 -24.18
CA GLY A 221 6.44 1.82 -23.15
C GLY A 221 7.49 2.89 -22.83
N ALA A 222 7.35 4.14 -23.30
CA ALA A 222 8.49 5.07 -23.23
C ALA A 222 8.20 6.54 -22.90
N LEU A 223 6.96 6.96 -22.60
CA LEU A 223 6.66 8.41 -22.48
C LEU A 223 5.77 8.78 -21.27
N LEU A 224 6.10 8.27 -20.08
CA LEU A 224 5.46 8.70 -18.81
C LEU A 224 6.47 9.24 -17.78
N ASN A 225 7.59 9.79 -18.23
CA ASN A 225 8.47 10.57 -17.35
C ASN A 225 8.62 11.97 -17.92
N GLY A 226 7.99 12.95 -17.26
CA GLY A 226 8.31 14.36 -17.44
C GLY A 226 9.78 14.63 -17.10
N PRO A 227 10.32 15.82 -17.45
CA PRO A 227 11.71 16.16 -17.17
C PRO A 227 12.02 15.97 -15.69
N GLN A 228 12.90 15.02 -15.40
CA GLN A 228 13.36 14.68 -14.04
C GLN A 228 14.30 15.80 -13.59
N VAL A 229 13.78 16.76 -12.82
CA VAL A 229 14.61 17.80 -12.20
C VAL A 229 15.39 17.15 -11.06
N ARG A 230 16.71 17.18 -11.16
CA ARG A 230 17.61 16.68 -10.12
C ARG A 230 17.55 17.63 -8.92
N ALA A 231 16.93 17.18 -7.82
CA ALA A 231 16.75 17.97 -6.60
C ALA A 231 18.09 18.31 -5.89
N ASP A 232 19.21 17.70 -6.29
CA ASP A 232 20.55 17.92 -5.74
C ASP A 232 21.41 18.88 -6.57
N ALA A 233 20.87 19.45 -7.66
CA ALA A 233 21.61 20.40 -8.51
C ALA A 233 21.58 21.83 -7.92
N PRO A 234 22.73 22.55 -7.89
CA PRO A 234 22.77 23.91 -7.37
C PRO A 234 21.91 24.86 -8.22
N GLY A 235 20.93 25.50 -7.59
CA GLY A 235 19.95 26.40 -8.23
C GLY A 235 18.55 25.82 -8.42
N VAL A 236 18.30 24.59 -7.96
CA VAL A 236 16.97 23.97 -7.92
C VAL A 236 16.34 24.20 -6.56
N VAL A 237 15.16 24.80 -6.55
CA VAL A 237 14.37 25.03 -5.35
C VAL A 237 13.54 23.77 -5.07
N ALA A 238 13.69 23.17 -3.90
CA ALA A 238 13.09 21.87 -3.56
C ALA A 238 11.90 21.97 -2.60
N SER A 239 11.61 23.17 -2.08
CA SER A 239 10.51 23.41 -1.15
C SER A 239 9.84 24.76 -1.38
N GLN A 240 8.58 24.89 -0.96
CA GLN A 240 7.81 26.13 -1.10
C GLN A 240 8.42 27.29 -0.30
N ASP A 241 9.02 27.00 0.85
CA ASP A 241 9.67 28.01 1.71
C ASP A 241 10.88 28.65 1.00
N GLU A 242 11.65 27.85 0.26
CA GLU A 242 12.78 28.35 -0.55
C GLU A 242 12.30 29.17 -1.76
N VAL A 243 11.10 28.90 -2.31
CA VAL A 243 10.51 29.72 -3.37
C VAL A 243 10.14 31.09 -2.83
N ASP A 244 9.50 31.12 -1.66
CA ASP A 244 9.06 32.35 -1.01
C ASP A 244 10.27 33.22 -0.59
N ASP A 245 11.34 32.61 -0.10
CA ASP A 245 12.61 33.29 0.19
C ASP A 245 13.27 33.86 -1.08
N LEU A 246 13.22 33.12 -2.20
CA LEU A 246 13.80 33.57 -3.46
C LEU A 246 13.01 34.76 -4.05
N LEU A 247 11.68 34.71 -3.98
CA LEU A 247 10.80 35.79 -4.43
C LEU A 247 10.98 37.06 -3.57
N GLY A 248 11.07 36.89 -2.25
CA GLY A 248 11.37 37.98 -1.33
C GLY A 248 12.74 38.62 -1.57
N SER A 249 13.76 37.84 -1.94
CA SER A 249 15.09 38.35 -2.28
C SER A 249 15.14 39.15 -3.59
N LEU A 250 14.20 38.88 -4.50
CA LEU A 250 14.06 39.54 -5.80
C LEU A 250 13.11 40.76 -5.76
N GLY A 251 12.51 41.05 -4.60
CA GLY A 251 11.68 42.22 -4.37
C GLY A 251 10.24 42.10 -4.87
N PHE A 252 9.72 40.87 -4.99
CA PHE A 252 8.30 40.59 -5.18
C PHE A 252 7.62 40.24 -3.86
#